data_AF-A0AAJ2K0U3-F1
#
_entry.id   AF-A0AAJ2K0U3-F1
#
_cell.length_a   1.000
_cell.length_b   1.000
_cell.length_c   1.000
_cell.angle_alpha   90.00
_cell.angle_beta   90.00
_cell.angle_gamma   90.00
#
_symmetry.space_group_name_H-M   'P 1'
#
loop_
_entity.id
_entity.type
_entity.pdbx_description
1 polymer ?
#
loop_
_entity_poly.entity_id
_entity_poly.type
_entity_poly.pdbx_seq_one_letter_code
_entity_poly.pdbx_strand_id
1 'polypeptide(L)'
;MIKYLYTIEFNEDFNEVILDFGIDTSLKNGYLISNSLGSDIFGDFATVKDEIEKLLELLAGKTTLYEGGGNVNLIKSDEFFTTIEDIFAEDDEEDSTCKIETLEYTKIILVWAKENFQYKCKRGVMLREEAEIAIDWINKKCIEVYELASR
;
A
#
# COMPACT_ATOMS: atom_id res chain seq x y z
N MET A 1 3.00 12.78 4.69
CA MET A 1 1.96 13.05 3.68
C MET A 1 2.37 12.34 2.41
N ILE A 2 1.41 11.73 1.71
CA ILE A 2 1.63 11.11 0.39
C ILE A 2 1.79 12.22 -0.66
N LYS A 3 2.74 12.04 -1.58
CA LYS A 3 3.06 13.01 -2.64
C LYS A 3 1.96 13.16 -3.70
N TYR A 4 1.24 12.08 -3.98
CA TYR A 4 0.28 11.96 -5.07
C TYR A 4 -1.16 12.29 -4.64
N LEU A 5 -1.98 12.71 -5.60
CA LEU A 5 -3.41 12.92 -5.43
C LEU A 5 -4.14 11.56 -5.37
N TYR A 6 -5.08 11.45 -4.43
CA TYR A 6 -5.97 10.30 -4.33
C TYR A 6 -7.29 10.69 -3.67
N THR A 7 -8.32 9.88 -3.91
CA THR A 7 -9.57 9.89 -3.15
C THR A 7 -9.66 8.67 -2.25
N ILE A 8 -10.49 8.76 -1.21
CA ILE A 8 -10.78 7.64 -0.31
C ILE A 8 -12.23 7.24 -0.55
N GLU A 9 -12.44 5.97 -0.88
CA GLU A 9 -13.77 5.39 -1.04
C GLU A 9 -13.97 4.27 -0.02
N PHE A 10 -15.20 4.16 0.50
CA PHE A 10 -15.59 3.15 1.48
C PHE A 10 -16.55 2.18 0.82
N ASN A 11 -16.11 0.94 0.63
CA ASN A 11 -16.92 -0.10 0.03
C ASN A 11 -17.67 -0.88 1.13
N GLU A 12 -18.98 -0.67 1.19
CA GLU A 12 -19.83 -1.28 2.21
C GLU A 12 -20.05 -2.78 2.02
N ASP A 13 -20.06 -3.25 0.77
CA ASP A 13 -20.34 -4.65 0.42
C ASP A 13 -19.18 -5.55 0.82
N PHE A 14 -17.95 -5.05 0.68
CA PHE A 14 -16.72 -5.77 1.03
C PHE A 14 -16.15 -5.37 2.40
N ASN A 15 -16.66 -4.30 3.03
CA ASN A 15 -16.12 -3.70 4.26
C ASN A 15 -14.65 -3.25 4.11
N GLU A 16 -14.35 -2.60 2.99
CA GLU A 16 -12.99 -2.22 2.59
C GLU A 16 -12.87 -0.73 2.31
N VAL A 17 -11.64 -0.25 2.34
CA VAL A 17 -11.27 1.10 1.90
C VAL A 17 -10.48 1.00 0.60
N ILE A 18 -10.81 1.86 -0.35
CA ILE A 18 -10.09 2.01 -1.62
C ILE A 18 -9.42 3.39 -1.61
N LEU A 19 -8.12 3.43 -1.89
CA LEU A 19 -7.42 4.66 -2.22
C LEU A 19 -7.32 4.75 -3.74
N ASP A 20 -8.12 5.61 -4.37
CA ASP A 20 -8.13 5.76 -5.83
C ASP A 20 -7.08 6.78 -6.29
N PHE A 21 -6.04 6.27 -6.96
CA PHE A 21 -4.95 7.05 -7.54
C PHE A 21 -5.12 7.30 -9.05
N GLY A 22 -6.19 6.79 -9.67
CA GLY A 22 -6.48 7.00 -11.09
C GLY A 22 -6.71 8.46 -11.47
N ILE A 23 -6.99 9.31 -10.47
CA ILE A 23 -7.18 10.76 -10.65
C ILE A 23 -5.86 11.55 -10.79
N ASP A 24 -4.72 10.98 -10.42
CA ASP A 24 -3.43 11.69 -10.49
C ASP A 24 -2.80 11.53 -11.88
N THR A 25 -2.87 12.59 -12.69
CA THR A 25 -2.32 12.60 -14.04
C THR A 25 -0.79 12.47 -14.12
N SER A 26 -0.08 12.65 -13.00
CA SER A 26 1.38 12.44 -12.94
C SER A 26 1.77 10.96 -12.77
N LEU A 27 0.81 10.12 -12.35
CA LEU A 27 0.98 8.69 -12.22
C LEU A 27 0.46 7.97 -13.46
N LYS A 28 1.39 7.46 -14.28
CA LYS A 28 1.03 6.50 -15.32
C LYS A 28 0.43 5.27 -14.65
N ASN A 29 -0.78 4.88 -15.05
CA ASN A 29 -1.52 3.74 -14.52
C ASN A 29 -1.68 3.74 -12.99
N GLY A 30 -1.95 4.90 -12.39
CA GLY A 30 -2.12 5.03 -10.94
C GLY A 30 -3.13 4.06 -10.32
N TYR A 31 -4.14 3.63 -11.08
CA TYR A 31 -5.11 2.62 -10.65
C TYR A 31 -4.48 1.28 -10.23
N LEU A 32 -3.28 0.93 -10.73
CA LEU A 32 -2.56 -0.28 -10.32
C LEU A 32 -2.12 -0.22 -8.86
N ILE A 33 -1.84 0.98 -8.33
CA ILE A 33 -1.60 1.18 -6.89
C ILE A 33 -2.87 0.84 -6.11
N SER A 34 -4.03 1.31 -6.58
CA SER A 34 -5.32 1.04 -5.95
C SER A 34 -5.63 -0.45 -5.94
N ASN A 35 -5.39 -1.14 -7.06
CA ASN A 35 -5.60 -2.58 -7.19
C ASN A 35 -4.67 -3.38 -6.28
N SER A 36 -3.38 -2.99 -6.20
CA SER A 36 -2.40 -3.75 -5.41
C SER A 36 -2.73 -3.81 -3.91
N LEU A 37 -3.50 -2.83 -3.41
CA LEU A 37 -3.92 -2.70 -2.01
C LEU A 37 -5.19 -3.50 -1.64
N GLY A 38 -5.75 -4.28 -2.57
CA GLY A 38 -6.97 -5.06 -2.32
C GLY A 38 -6.88 -5.96 -1.08
N SER A 39 -8.00 -6.09 -0.34
CA SER A 39 -7.98 -6.79 0.95
C SER A 39 -7.80 -8.32 0.83
N ASP A 40 -7.90 -8.89 -0.37
CA ASP A 40 -7.54 -10.28 -0.63
C ASP A 40 -6.05 -10.58 -0.35
N ILE A 41 -5.19 -9.56 -0.40
CA ILE A 41 -3.76 -9.67 -0.05
C ILE A 41 -3.47 -9.06 1.32
N PHE A 42 -4.06 -7.91 1.64
CA PHE A 42 -3.82 -7.20 2.91
C PHE A 42 -4.94 -7.41 3.94
N GLY A 43 -5.57 -8.58 3.94
CA GLY A 43 -6.80 -8.85 4.69
C GLY A 43 -6.66 -8.76 6.20
N ASP A 44 -5.46 -9.04 6.71
CA ASP A 44 -5.14 -9.07 8.14
C ASP A 44 -3.91 -8.21 8.50
N PHE A 45 -3.80 -7.89 9.80
CA PHE A 45 -2.75 -7.03 10.32
C PHE A 45 -1.35 -7.65 10.25
N ALA A 46 -1.21 -8.97 10.36
CA ALA A 46 0.09 -9.62 10.31
C ALA A 46 0.70 -9.54 8.91
N THR A 47 -0.13 -9.70 7.87
CA THR A 47 0.30 -9.56 6.47
C THR A 47 0.74 -8.13 6.15
N VAL A 48 -0.04 -7.12 6.56
CA VAL A 48 0.36 -5.70 6.43
C VAL A 48 1.69 -5.44 7.15
N LYS A 49 1.84 -5.99 8.35
CA LYS A 49 3.05 -5.81 9.16
C LYS A 49 4.29 -6.36 8.46
N ASP A 50 4.21 -7.60 7.96
CA ASP A 50 5.32 -8.26 7.26
C ASP A 50 5.73 -7.48 6.01
N GLU A 51 4.77 -7.01 5.21
CA GLU A 51 5.02 -6.19 4.02
C GLU A 51 5.81 -4.91 4.36
N ILE A 52 5.31 -4.15 5.34
CA ILE A 52 5.93 -2.90 5.77
C ILE A 52 7.32 -3.14 6.35
N GLU A 53 7.53 -4.21 7.12
CA GLU A 53 8.84 -4.54 7.68
C GLU A 53 9.86 -4.82 6.57
N LYS A 54 9.50 -5.56 5.53
CA LYS A 54 10.38 -5.81 4.36
C LYS A 54 10.71 -4.54 3.59
N LEU A 55 9.71 -3.68 3.34
CA LEU A 55 9.93 -2.40 2.67
C LEU A 55 10.84 -1.46 3.49
N LEU A 56 10.69 -1.45 4.82
CA LEU A 56 11.58 -0.69 5.70
C LEU A 56 13.01 -1.23 5.71
N GLU A 57 13.20 -2.55 5.66
CA GLU A 57 14.54 -3.14 5.53
C GLU A 57 15.22 -2.75 4.22
N LEU A 58 14.45 -2.74 3.12
CA LEU A 58 14.90 -2.28 1.81
C LEU A 58 15.28 -0.80 1.83
N LEU A 59 14.42 0.07 2.37
CA LEU A 59 14.68 1.52 2.51
C LEU A 59 15.87 1.83 3.45
N ALA A 60 16.16 0.93 4.39
CA ALA A 60 17.34 1.02 5.25
C ALA A 60 18.62 0.47 4.60
N GLY A 61 18.56 -0.02 3.36
CA GLY A 61 19.69 -0.61 2.63
C GLY A 61 20.14 -1.97 3.19
N LYS A 62 19.30 -2.65 3.97
CA LYS A 62 19.61 -3.99 4.50
C LYS A 62 19.39 -5.09 3.46
N THR A 63 18.49 -4.84 2.52
CA THR A 63 18.23 -5.66 1.33
C THR A 63 18.29 -4.75 0.11
N THR A 64 18.51 -5.33 -1.09
CA THR A 64 18.67 -4.56 -2.33
C THR A 64 17.45 -4.69 -3.26
N LEU A 65 16.64 -5.71 -3.05
CA LEU A 65 15.47 -5.99 -3.86
C LEU A 65 14.41 -6.68 -3.01
N TYR A 66 13.17 -6.26 -3.21
CA TYR A 66 11.98 -6.91 -2.71
C TYR A 66 11.07 -7.28 -3.88
N GLU A 67 10.57 -8.51 -3.88
CA GLU A 67 9.57 -8.99 -4.82
C GLU A 67 8.39 -9.55 -4.02
N GLY A 68 7.20 -9.05 -4.30
CA GLY A 68 5.96 -9.39 -3.61
C GLY A 68 4.80 -9.55 -4.61
N GLY A 69 3.73 -10.17 -4.14
CA GLY A 69 2.46 -10.19 -4.87
C GLY A 69 1.53 -9.11 -4.34
N GLY A 70 0.93 -8.33 -5.25
CA GLY A 70 -0.25 -7.50 -4.97
C GLY A 70 -1.51 -8.24 -5.40
N ASN A 71 -2.69 -7.70 -5.11
CA ASN A 71 -3.90 -8.31 -5.65
C ASN A 71 -3.83 -8.16 -7.16
N VAL A 72 -3.82 -9.28 -7.89
CA VAL A 72 -3.68 -9.32 -9.35
C VAL A 72 -2.44 -8.58 -9.92
N ASN A 73 -1.41 -8.35 -9.12
CA ASN A 73 -0.21 -7.60 -9.53
C ASN A 73 1.09 -8.27 -9.12
N LEU A 74 2.15 -8.07 -9.92
CA LEU A 74 3.53 -8.30 -9.50
C LEU A 74 4.12 -6.99 -8.99
N ILE A 75 4.71 -7.01 -7.79
CA ILE A 75 5.34 -5.84 -7.17
C ILE A 75 6.83 -6.09 -7.06
N LYS A 76 7.62 -5.17 -7.59
CA LYS A 76 9.07 -5.18 -7.49
C LYS A 76 9.58 -3.85 -6.96
N SER A 77 10.32 -3.88 -5.86
CA SER A 77 10.84 -2.68 -5.22
C SER A 77 12.36 -2.76 -5.07
N ASP A 78 13.04 -1.67 -5.43
CA ASP A 78 14.40 -1.36 -4.97
C ASP A 78 14.36 -0.21 -3.96
N GLU A 79 15.52 0.30 -3.53
CA GLU A 79 15.58 1.39 -2.53
C GLU A 79 14.92 2.70 -3.01
N PHE A 80 14.80 2.90 -4.34
CA PHE A 80 14.30 4.13 -4.94
C PHE A 80 12.89 3.98 -5.45
N PHE A 81 12.59 2.90 -6.18
CA PHE A 81 11.33 2.74 -6.90
C PHE A 81 10.67 1.38 -6.69
N THR A 82 9.35 1.44 -6.58
CA THR A 82 8.44 0.31 -6.72
C THR A 82 7.82 0.33 -8.11
N THR A 83 7.84 -0.81 -8.78
CA THR A 83 7.10 -1.08 -10.02
C THR A 83 5.98 -2.08 -9.71
N ILE A 84 4.77 -1.74 -10.14
CA ILE A 84 3.56 -2.55 -10.03
C ILE A 84 3.15 -2.92 -11.44
N GLU A 85 3.05 -4.21 -11.72
CA GLU A 85 2.74 -4.75 -13.05
C GLU A 85 1.39 -5.49 -13.02
N ASP A 86 0.55 -5.24 -14.01
CA ASP A 86 -0.67 -5.99 -14.24
C ASP A 86 -0.33 -7.35 -14.88
N ILE A 87 -0.70 -8.44 -14.19
CA ILE A 87 -0.42 -9.80 -14.65
C ILE A 87 -1.38 -10.28 -15.75
N PHE A 88 -2.43 -9.50 -16.05
CA PHE A 88 -3.44 -9.82 -17.05
C PHE A 88 -3.32 -8.99 -18.33
N ALA A 89 -2.39 -8.03 -18.38
CA ALA A 89 -2.12 -7.27 -19.59
C ALA A 89 -1.61 -8.21 -20.71
N GLU A 90 -2.08 -7.98 -21.93
CA GLU A 90 -1.56 -8.70 -23.10
C GLU A 90 -0.12 -8.26 -23.41
N ASP A 91 0.69 -9.15 -23.99
CA ASP A 91 2.15 -8.92 -24.22
C ASP A 91 2.46 -7.66 -25.08
N ASP A 92 1.47 -7.08 -25.76
CA ASP A 92 1.57 -5.88 -26.60
C ASP A 92 1.02 -4.59 -25.95
N GLU A 93 0.53 -4.64 -24.71
CA GLU A 93 0.09 -3.45 -23.97
C GLU A 93 1.30 -2.70 -23.34
N GLU A 94 1.77 -1.64 -24.02
CA GLU A 94 2.83 -0.73 -23.52
C GLU A 94 2.52 -0.03 -22.17
N ASP A 95 1.30 -0.20 -21.65
CA ASP A 95 0.74 0.50 -20.48
C ASP A 95 0.33 -0.45 -19.33
N SER A 96 1.06 -1.56 -19.11
CA SER A 96 0.75 -2.53 -18.04
C SER A 96 1.40 -2.26 -16.67
N THR A 97 2.19 -1.18 -16.54
CA THR A 97 2.95 -0.90 -15.31
C THR A 97 2.70 0.48 -14.71
N CYS A 98 2.78 0.56 -13.38
CA CYS A 98 2.86 1.79 -12.61
C CYS A 98 4.20 1.82 -11.88
N LYS A 99 4.89 2.98 -11.88
CA LYS A 99 6.17 3.17 -11.19
C LYS A 99 6.11 4.38 -10.27
N ILE A 100 6.48 4.18 -9.01
CA ILE A 100 6.44 5.17 -7.93
C ILE A 100 7.65 5.04 -7.02
N GLU A 101 7.97 6.07 -6.23
CA GLU A 101 9.05 5.93 -5.25
C GLU A 101 8.69 4.90 -4.17
N THR A 102 9.63 4.02 -3.82
CA THR A 102 9.40 2.96 -2.80
C THR A 102 8.97 3.54 -1.46
N LEU A 103 9.53 4.70 -1.11
CA LEU A 103 9.15 5.44 0.08
C LEU A 103 7.69 5.91 0.02
N GLU A 104 7.21 6.37 -1.14
CA GLU A 104 5.81 6.77 -1.32
C GLU A 104 4.89 5.55 -1.30
N TYR A 105 5.27 4.44 -1.94
CA TYR A 105 4.50 3.20 -1.88
C TYR A 105 4.31 2.71 -0.43
N THR A 106 5.39 2.74 0.36
CA THR A 106 5.35 2.36 1.79
C THR A 106 4.40 3.26 2.58
N LYS A 107 4.39 4.58 2.32
CA LYS A 107 3.44 5.52 2.95
C LYS A 107 2.00 5.20 2.56
N ILE A 108 1.76 4.85 1.30
CA ILE A 108 0.44 4.51 0.78
C ILE A 108 -0.13 3.29 1.50
N ILE A 109 0.65 2.21 1.63
CA ILE A 109 0.21 1.00 2.37
C ILE A 109 -0.16 1.34 3.81
N LEU A 110 0.65 2.15 4.51
CA LEU A 110 0.36 2.55 5.89
C LEU A 110 -0.92 3.38 6.02
N VAL A 111 -1.15 4.31 5.10
CA VAL A 111 -2.39 5.12 5.08
C VAL A 111 -3.60 4.24 4.81
N TRP A 112 -3.52 3.40 3.77
CA TRP A 112 -4.58 2.45 3.43
C TRP A 112 -4.92 1.55 4.62
N ALA A 113 -3.90 0.93 5.25
CA ALA A 113 -4.10 0.01 6.36
C ALA A 113 -4.77 0.68 7.55
N LYS A 114 -4.38 1.93 7.87
CA LYS A 114 -4.99 2.71 8.95
C LYS A 114 -6.48 2.93 8.69
N GLU A 115 -6.83 3.42 7.52
CA GLU A 115 -8.22 3.69 7.15
C GLU A 115 -9.03 2.38 7.12
N ASN A 116 -8.46 1.31 6.56
CA ASN A 116 -9.11 0.01 6.45
C ASN A 116 -9.43 -0.61 7.82
N PHE A 117 -8.47 -0.64 8.76
CA PHE A 117 -8.74 -1.20 10.09
C PHE A 117 -9.69 -0.33 10.91
N GLN A 118 -9.62 1.00 10.77
CA GLN A 118 -10.61 1.90 11.36
C GLN A 118 -12.02 1.63 10.82
N TYR A 119 -12.13 1.42 9.51
CA TYR A 119 -13.40 1.15 8.86
C TYR A 119 -13.96 -0.21 9.25
N LYS A 120 -13.16 -1.28 9.22
CA LYS A 120 -13.54 -2.63 9.68
C LYS A 120 -14.03 -2.62 11.13
N CYS A 121 -13.37 -1.86 12.01
CA CYS A 121 -13.84 -1.68 13.39
C CYS A 121 -15.19 -0.95 13.47
N LYS A 122 -15.37 0.16 12.72
CA LYS A 122 -16.66 0.88 12.64
C LYS A 122 -17.80 0.00 12.12
N ARG A 123 -17.51 -0.92 11.20
CA ARG A 123 -18.47 -1.87 10.62
C ARG A 123 -18.73 -3.10 11.51
N GLY A 124 -18.00 -3.26 12.61
CA GLY A 124 -18.12 -4.41 13.51
C GLY A 124 -17.51 -5.70 12.97
N VAL A 125 -16.68 -5.61 11.93
CA VAL A 125 -15.97 -6.75 11.32
C VAL A 125 -14.70 -7.10 12.10
N MET A 126 -14.14 -6.14 12.83
CA MET A 126 -12.93 -6.28 13.65
C MET A 126 -13.21 -5.82 15.08
N LEU A 127 -12.62 -6.50 16.06
CA LEU A 127 -12.72 -6.09 17.46
C LEU A 127 -12.00 -4.75 17.68
N ARG A 128 -12.52 -3.95 18.61
CA ARG A 128 -11.95 -2.63 18.90
C ARG A 128 -10.52 -2.74 19.40
N GLU A 129 -10.24 -3.69 20.27
CA GLU A 129 -8.90 -3.92 20.83
C GLU A 129 -7.89 -4.30 19.75
N GLU A 130 -8.29 -5.14 18.79
CA GLU A 130 -7.46 -5.52 17.65
C GLU A 130 -7.16 -4.32 16.75
N ALA A 131 -8.17 -3.50 16.46
CA ALA A 131 -8.02 -2.29 15.67
C ALA A 131 -7.09 -1.27 16.38
N GLU A 132 -7.24 -1.09 17.70
CA GLU A 132 -6.39 -0.19 18.47
C GLU A 132 -4.92 -0.61 18.44
N ILE A 133 -4.63 -1.91 18.56
CA ILE A 133 -3.27 -2.47 18.43
C ILE A 133 -2.69 -2.19 17.04
N ALA A 134 -3.46 -2.47 15.98
CA ALA A 134 -3.03 -2.26 14.60
C ALA A 134 -2.75 -0.78 14.33
N ILE A 135 -3.67 0.11 14.73
CA ILE A 135 -3.56 1.57 14.51
C ILE A 135 -2.37 2.15 15.28
N ASP A 136 -2.13 1.73 16.53
CA ASP A 136 -0.96 2.20 17.30
C ASP A 136 0.35 1.81 16.62
N TRP A 137 0.46 0.57 16.16
CA TRP A 137 1.64 0.11 15.42
C TRP A 137 1.82 0.88 14.10
N ILE A 138 0.74 1.08 13.33
CA ILE A 138 0.78 1.84 12.07
C ILE A 138 1.23 3.29 12.32
N ASN A 139 0.72 3.94 13.37
CA ASN A 139 1.13 5.31 13.70
C ASN A 139 2.63 5.39 14.02
N LYS A 140 3.18 4.40 14.74
CA LYS A 140 4.63 4.31 15.01
C LYS A 140 5.43 4.13 13.73
N LYS A 141 4.97 3.29 12.80
CA LYS A 141 5.63 3.08 11.51
C LYS A 141 5.54 4.27 10.57
N CYS A 142 4.43 5.01 10.57
CA CYS A 142 4.34 6.29 9.87
C CYS A 142 5.44 7.27 10.32
N ILE A 143 5.69 7.37 11.63
CA ILE A 143 6.77 8.23 12.17
C ILE A 143 8.12 7.77 11.65
N GLU A 144 8.44 6.47 11.74
CA GLU A 144 9.69 5.89 11.24
C GLU A 144 9.91 6.20 9.74
N VAL A 145 8.88 6.03 8.91
CA VAL A 145 8.94 6.35 7.47
C VAL A 145 9.15 7.85 7.22
N TYR A 146 8.55 8.72 8.02
CA TYR A 146 8.75 10.17 7.88
C TYR A 146 10.16 10.62 8.28
N GLU A 147 10.79 9.95 9.25
CA GLU A 147 12.18 10.20 9.61
C GLU A 147 13.14 9.78 8.49
N LEU A 148 12.84 8.70 7.77
CA LEU A 148 13.60 8.30 6.58
C LEU A 148 13.50 9.32 5.45
N ALA A 149 12.31 9.90 5.25
CA ALA A 149 12.06 10.93 4.24
C ALA A 149 12.82 12.25 4.46
N SER A 150 13.34 12.46 5.67
CA SER A 150 14.02 13.70 6.09
C SER A 150 15.56 13.60 6.01
N ARG A 151 16.09 12.48 5.53
CA ARG A 151 17.53 12.23 5.34
C ARG A 151 17.96 12.65 3.93
#